data_AF-A0A1D8KCK9-F1
#
_entry.id   AF-A0A1D8KCK9-F1
#
_cell.length_a   1.000
_cell.length_b   1.000
_cell.length_c   1.000
_cell.angle_alpha   90.00
_cell.angle_beta   90.00
_cell.angle_gamma   90.00
#
_symmetry.space_group_name_H-M   'P 1'
#
loop_
_entity.id
_entity.type
_entity.pdbx_description
1 polymer ?
#
loop_
_entity_poly.entity_id
_entity_poly.type
_entity_poly.pdbx_seq_one_letter_code
_entity_poly.pdbx_strand_id
1 'polypeptide(L)'
;MMVCNDLSLSNQSLGEWKKERPSWLTARKIGAGMYFLRIQLAHLKEGFKVIEEIKNDPQLSTLITRCDDRTQQSFWELVQFLPNAPKSKEFEQIIGRVRHNLAFHYDESGKMIKMALADRAGRPDARYSSITRGSTAHLWYFKVADDIIDSIVVRQIWNIPRNKNLRVEADHMSDRVHQIFIWFMDFSGEFIWKYCEG
;
A
#
# COMPACT_ATOMS: atom_id res chain seq x y z
N MET A 1 -8.71 13.55 -8.03
CA MET A 1 -9.55 14.06 -6.92
C MET A 1 -9.99 12.95 -5.96
N MET A 2 -10.87 12.00 -6.34
CA MET A 2 -11.38 10.96 -5.40
C MET A 2 -10.26 10.12 -4.76
N VAL A 3 -9.31 9.63 -5.57
CA VAL A 3 -8.15 8.87 -5.09
C VAL A 3 -7.33 9.64 -4.03
N CYS A 4 -7.24 10.97 -4.14
CA CYS A 4 -6.49 11.79 -3.17
C CYS A 4 -7.15 11.77 -1.79
N ASN A 5 -8.49 11.83 -1.74
CA ASN A 5 -9.24 11.71 -0.49
C ASN A 5 -9.09 10.32 0.12
N ASP A 6 -9.22 9.26 -0.69
CA ASP A 6 -9.07 7.87 -0.24
C ASP A 6 -7.65 7.58 0.30
N LEU A 7 -6.63 8.08 -0.42
CA LEU A 7 -5.24 7.97 0.01
C LEU A 7 -4.98 8.74 1.31
N SER A 8 -5.55 9.93 1.46
CA SER A 8 -5.41 10.73 2.67
C SER A 8 -6.07 10.04 3.88
N LEU A 9 -7.28 9.50 3.70
CA LEU A 9 -8.02 8.81 4.75
C LEU A 9 -7.33 7.49 5.17
N SER A 10 -6.85 6.72 4.20
CA SER A 10 -6.11 5.48 4.48
C SER A 10 -4.78 5.76 5.19
N ASN A 11 -4.05 6.80 4.78
CA ASN A 11 -2.80 7.22 5.42
C ASN A 11 -3.03 7.71 6.86
N GLN A 12 -4.05 8.55 7.07
CA GLN A 12 -4.43 9.02 8.41
C GLN A 12 -4.79 7.84 9.31
N SER A 13 -5.64 6.92 8.82
CA SER A 13 -6.05 5.74 9.57
C SER A 13 -4.86 4.84 9.93
N LEU A 14 -3.93 4.64 9.00
CA LEU A 14 -2.67 3.93 9.27
C LEU A 14 -1.88 4.62 10.40
N GLY A 15 -1.74 5.94 10.35
CA GLY A 15 -1.10 6.73 11.40
C GLY A 15 -1.77 6.56 12.76
N GLU A 16 -3.09 6.61 12.82
CA GLU A 16 -3.85 6.37 14.06
C GLU A 16 -3.64 4.95 14.61
N TRP A 17 -3.52 3.94 13.75
CA TRP A 17 -3.23 2.57 14.20
C TRP A 17 -1.79 2.38 14.66
N LYS A 18 -0.84 3.20 14.19
CA LYS A 18 0.56 3.18 14.64
C LYS A 18 0.76 3.77 16.04
N LYS A 19 -0.14 4.63 16.54
CA LYS A 19 -0.08 5.21 17.90
C LYS A 19 -0.17 4.14 19.00
N GLU A 20 0.14 4.54 20.23
CA GLU A 20 -0.11 3.72 21.42
C GLU A 20 -1.62 3.47 21.57
N ARG A 21 -1.96 2.24 21.96
CA ARG A 21 -3.34 1.75 22.00
C ARG A 21 -3.55 1.01 23.32
N PRO A 22 -4.79 0.97 23.84
CA PRO A 22 -5.13 0.09 24.94
C PRO A 22 -4.74 -1.37 24.67
N SER A 23 -4.42 -2.12 25.72
CA SER A 23 -3.96 -3.50 25.63
C SER A 23 -4.88 -4.39 24.80
N TRP A 24 -6.20 -4.21 24.92
CA TRP A 24 -7.20 -4.99 24.18
C TRP A 24 -7.25 -4.71 22.67
N LEU A 25 -6.70 -3.58 22.20
CA LEU A 25 -6.56 -3.28 20.76
C LEU A 25 -5.17 -3.61 20.21
N THR A 26 -4.19 -3.85 21.09
CA THR A 26 -2.80 -4.10 20.68
C THR A 26 -2.69 -5.31 19.76
N ALA A 27 -3.49 -6.36 20.02
CA ALA A 27 -3.53 -7.54 19.16
C ALA A 27 -3.93 -7.23 17.71
N ARG A 28 -4.74 -6.20 17.47
CA ARG A 28 -5.24 -5.81 16.13
C ARG A 28 -4.31 -4.84 15.41
N LYS A 29 -3.31 -4.28 16.10
CA LYS A 29 -2.49 -3.17 15.60
C LYS A 29 -1.79 -3.51 14.28
N ILE A 30 -1.19 -4.69 14.21
CA ILE A 30 -0.46 -5.16 13.03
C ILE A 30 -1.43 -5.40 11.86
N GLY A 31 -2.49 -6.17 12.07
CA GLY A 31 -3.50 -6.44 11.04
C GLY A 31 -4.17 -5.18 10.49
N ALA A 32 -4.55 -4.26 11.37
CA ALA A 32 -5.11 -2.98 10.96
C ALA A 32 -4.11 -2.13 10.17
N GLY A 33 -2.85 -2.07 10.61
CA GLY A 33 -1.78 -1.41 9.87
C GLY A 33 -1.61 -2.00 8.46
N MET A 34 -1.55 -3.33 8.36
CA MET A 34 -1.44 -4.03 7.08
C MET A 34 -2.68 -3.83 6.19
N TYR A 35 -3.87 -3.74 6.78
CA TYR A 35 -5.10 -3.42 6.05
C TYR A 35 -5.03 -2.03 5.41
N PHE A 36 -4.77 -0.98 6.19
CA PHE A 36 -4.73 0.38 5.67
C PHE A 36 -3.57 0.61 4.69
N LEU A 37 -2.43 -0.05 4.90
CA LEU A 37 -1.35 -0.07 3.91
C LEU A 37 -1.85 -0.67 2.58
N ARG A 38 -2.45 -1.86 2.58
CA ARG A 38 -2.95 -2.49 1.34
C ARG A 38 -3.97 -1.62 0.61
N ILE A 39 -4.88 -0.98 1.35
CA ILE A 39 -5.86 -0.06 0.77
C ILE A 39 -5.16 1.16 0.15
N GLN A 40 -4.20 1.77 0.84
CA GLN A 40 -3.40 2.87 0.30
C GLN A 40 -2.69 2.47 -1.01
N LEU A 41 -2.01 1.31 -1.03
CA LEU A 41 -1.34 0.80 -2.24
C LEU A 41 -2.34 0.57 -3.38
N ALA A 42 -3.54 0.06 -3.07
CA ALA A 42 -4.57 -0.17 -4.07
C ALA A 42 -5.06 1.13 -4.71
N HIS A 43 -5.40 2.15 -3.90
CA HIS A 43 -5.80 3.46 -4.42
C HIS A 43 -4.67 4.14 -5.19
N LEU A 44 -3.41 4.00 -4.74
CA LEU A 44 -2.26 4.54 -5.43
C LEU A 44 -2.12 3.92 -6.83
N LYS A 45 -2.28 2.59 -6.96
CA LYS A 45 -2.27 1.90 -8.26
C LYS A 45 -3.34 2.44 -9.20
N GLU A 46 -4.55 2.73 -8.70
CA GLU A 46 -5.61 3.35 -9.51
C GLU A 46 -5.27 4.80 -9.89
N GLY A 47 -4.69 5.59 -8.96
CA GLY A 47 -4.23 6.94 -9.24
C GLY A 47 -3.18 7.03 -10.35
N PHE A 48 -2.33 6.01 -10.46
CA PHE A 48 -1.31 5.95 -11.51
C PHE A 48 -1.87 5.84 -12.94
N LYS A 49 -3.11 5.37 -13.11
CA LYS A 49 -3.80 5.43 -14.42
C LYS A 49 -4.01 6.88 -14.86
N VAL A 50 -4.35 7.76 -13.92
CA VAL A 50 -4.53 9.19 -14.19
C VAL A 50 -3.20 9.85 -14.54
N ILE A 51 -2.09 9.46 -13.89
CA ILE A 51 -0.75 9.96 -14.26
C ILE A 51 -0.40 9.58 -15.70
N GLU A 52 -0.72 8.35 -16.10
CA GLU A 52 -0.53 7.89 -17.47
C GLU A 52 -1.38 8.67 -18.48
N GLU A 53 -2.66 8.90 -18.16
CA GLU A 53 -3.59 9.70 -18.98
C GLU A 53 -3.05 11.13 -19.15
N ILE A 54 -2.67 11.80 -18.06
CA ILE A 54 -2.13 13.18 -18.10
C ILE A 54 -0.87 13.26 -18.97
N LYS A 55 0.05 12.29 -18.83
CA LYS A 55 1.29 12.24 -19.63
C LYS A 55 1.02 12.11 -21.12
N ASN A 56 -0.02 11.38 -21.49
CA ASN A 56 -0.36 11.08 -22.88
C ASN A 56 -1.30 12.11 -23.51
N ASP A 57 -1.86 13.03 -22.72
CA ASP A 57 -2.72 14.12 -23.17
C ASP A 57 -1.92 15.44 -23.28
N PRO A 58 -1.73 16.01 -24.48
CA PRO A 58 -0.99 17.26 -24.67
C PRO A 58 -1.61 18.47 -23.95
N GLN A 59 -2.93 18.54 -23.83
CA GLN A 59 -3.62 19.64 -23.15
C GLN A 59 -3.35 19.58 -21.65
N LEU A 60 -3.52 18.40 -21.05
CA LEU A 60 -3.23 18.19 -19.63
C LEU A 60 -1.74 18.35 -19.32
N SER A 61 -0.86 17.88 -20.21
CA SER A 61 0.59 18.07 -20.08
C SER A 61 1.01 19.54 -20.10
N THR A 62 0.30 20.38 -20.86
CA THR A 62 0.56 21.84 -20.87
C THR A 62 0.20 22.49 -19.52
N LEU A 63 -0.79 21.96 -18.79
CA LEU A 63 -1.11 22.47 -17.45
C LEU A 63 0.02 22.20 -16.44
N ILE A 64 0.78 21.13 -16.63
CA ILE A 64 1.93 20.79 -15.78
C ILE A 64 2.98 21.89 -15.82
N THR A 65 3.24 22.47 -17.01
CA THR A 65 4.23 23.56 -17.15
C THR A 65 3.80 24.86 -16.49
N ARG A 66 2.55 24.95 -16.02
CA ARG A 66 1.99 26.10 -15.27
C ARG A 66 2.00 25.87 -13.76
N CYS A 67 2.36 24.67 -13.31
CA CYS A 67 2.54 24.34 -11.90
C CYS A 67 3.93 24.78 -11.41
N ASP A 68 4.13 24.82 -10.10
CA ASP A 68 5.43 25.10 -9.51
C ASP A 68 6.48 24.01 -9.80
N ASP A 69 7.76 24.33 -9.58
CA ASP A 69 8.87 23.44 -9.89
C ASP A 69 8.79 22.11 -9.10
N ARG A 70 8.25 22.12 -7.88
CA ARG A 70 8.13 20.94 -7.04
C ARG A 70 7.05 20.00 -7.57
N THR A 71 5.92 20.54 -8.03
CA THR A 71 4.83 19.78 -8.65
C THR A 71 5.27 19.18 -9.96
N GLN A 72 5.98 19.95 -10.80
CA GLN A 72 6.58 19.45 -12.03
C GLN A 72 7.56 18.30 -11.74
N GLN A 73 8.46 18.47 -10.77
CA GLN A 73 9.39 17.42 -10.35
C GLN A 73 8.65 16.17 -9.85
N SER A 74 7.63 16.34 -9.01
CA SER A 74 6.83 15.26 -8.46
C SER A 74 6.15 14.46 -9.58
N PHE A 75 5.58 15.15 -10.58
CA PHE A 75 5.03 14.48 -11.76
C PHE A 75 6.07 13.63 -12.49
N TRP A 76 7.26 14.19 -12.77
CA TRP A 76 8.29 13.45 -13.50
C TRP A 76 8.87 12.27 -12.71
N GLU A 77 8.93 12.36 -11.38
CA GLU A 77 9.24 11.22 -10.52
C GLU A 77 8.17 10.12 -10.62
N LEU A 78 6.89 10.48 -10.63
CA LEU A 78 5.79 9.53 -10.81
C LEU A 78 5.85 8.86 -12.20
N VAL A 79 6.18 9.61 -13.25
CA VAL A 79 6.33 9.08 -14.61
C VAL A 79 7.36 7.95 -14.68
N GLN A 80 8.39 7.94 -13.83
CA GLN A 80 9.40 6.86 -13.79
C GLN A 80 8.81 5.49 -13.43
N PHE A 81 7.63 5.44 -12.82
CA PHE A 81 6.97 4.19 -12.40
C PHE A 81 5.84 3.74 -13.34
N LEU A 82 5.54 4.51 -14.39
CA LEU A 82 4.57 4.12 -15.42
C LEU A 82 5.02 2.87 -16.20
N PRO A 83 4.11 2.20 -16.95
CA PRO A 83 4.49 1.10 -17.82
C PRO A 83 5.68 1.44 -18.73
N ASN A 84 6.62 0.51 -18.85
CA ASN A 84 7.85 0.64 -19.65
C ASN A 84 8.86 1.71 -19.18
N ALA A 85 8.63 2.37 -18.05
CA ALA A 85 9.59 3.30 -17.45
C ALA A 85 10.62 2.57 -16.53
N PRO A 86 11.77 3.20 -16.19
CA PRO A 86 12.86 2.54 -15.46
C PRO A 86 12.45 1.92 -14.11
N LYS A 87 11.52 2.54 -13.39
CA LYS A 87 11.03 2.07 -12.08
C LYS A 87 9.72 1.27 -12.17
N SER A 88 9.26 0.91 -13.38
CA SER A 88 8.00 0.18 -13.59
C SER A 88 7.98 -1.19 -12.89
N LYS A 89 9.08 -1.95 -12.99
CA LYS A 89 9.21 -3.27 -12.33
C LYS A 89 9.19 -3.14 -10.81
N GLU A 90 9.85 -2.11 -10.29
CA GLU A 90 9.85 -1.80 -8.86
C GLU A 90 8.41 -1.54 -8.39
N PHE A 91 7.70 -0.64 -9.07
CA PHE A 91 6.30 -0.31 -8.77
C PHE A 91 5.39 -1.53 -8.76
N GLU A 92 5.50 -2.39 -9.78
CA GLU A 92 4.70 -3.59 -9.86
C GLU A 92 5.02 -4.57 -8.72
N GLN A 93 6.29 -4.68 -8.31
CA GLN A 93 6.69 -5.51 -7.19
C GLN A 93 6.16 -5.01 -5.85
N ILE A 94 6.25 -3.70 -5.58
CA ILE A 94 5.90 -3.13 -4.25
C ILE A 94 4.40 -2.82 -4.10
N ILE A 95 3.75 -2.33 -5.15
CA ILE A 95 2.36 -1.83 -5.14
C ILE A 95 1.45 -2.75 -5.96
N GLY A 96 1.83 -3.05 -7.20
CA GLY A 96 0.97 -3.76 -8.15
C GLY A 96 0.56 -5.16 -7.68
N ARG A 97 1.53 -5.98 -7.27
CA ARG A 97 1.30 -7.33 -6.75
C ARG A 97 0.50 -7.34 -5.46
N VAL A 98 0.66 -6.34 -4.59
CA VAL A 98 -0.14 -6.25 -3.35
C VAL A 98 -1.59 -5.93 -3.68
N ARG A 99 -1.83 -4.95 -4.56
CA ARG A 99 -3.17 -4.61 -5.07
C ARG A 99 -3.82 -5.82 -5.73
N HIS A 100 -3.10 -6.48 -6.64
CA HIS A 100 -3.65 -7.57 -7.45
C HIS A 100 -3.94 -8.84 -6.65
N ASN A 101 -3.10 -9.21 -5.67
CA ASN A 101 -3.28 -10.50 -4.97
C ASN A 101 -4.01 -10.37 -3.63
N LEU A 102 -3.98 -9.19 -2.99
CA LEU A 102 -4.32 -9.09 -1.57
C LEU A 102 -5.23 -7.93 -1.18
N ALA A 103 -5.33 -6.83 -1.92
CA ALA A 103 -6.12 -5.69 -1.46
C ALA A 103 -7.59 -6.06 -1.19
N PHE A 104 -8.16 -6.92 -2.01
CA PHE A 104 -9.53 -7.44 -1.84
C PHE A 104 -9.60 -8.98 -1.91
N HIS A 105 -8.53 -9.67 -1.52
CA HIS A 105 -8.42 -11.14 -1.53
C HIS A 105 -8.54 -11.80 -2.92
N TYR A 106 -7.97 -11.19 -3.95
CA TYR A 106 -8.03 -11.62 -5.35
C TYR A 106 -6.99 -12.69 -5.75
N ASP A 107 -6.38 -13.44 -4.83
CA ASP A 107 -5.57 -14.61 -5.20
C ASP A 107 -6.50 -15.73 -5.70
N GLU A 108 -6.98 -15.60 -6.94
CA GLU A 108 -7.88 -16.56 -7.60
C GLU A 108 -7.27 -17.96 -7.65
N SER A 109 -5.94 -18.05 -7.69
CA SER A 109 -5.22 -19.32 -7.68
C SER A 109 -5.17 -19.98 -6.28
N GLY A 110 -5.35 -19.19 -5.22
CA GLY A 110 -5.12 -19.56 -3.83
C GLY A 110 -3.68 -20.00 -3.52
N LYS A 111 -2.73 -19.81 -4.45
CA LYS A 111 -1.36 -20.31 -4.34
C LYS A 111 -0.59 -19.60 -3.24
N MET A 112 -0.73 -18.28 -3.13
CA MET A 112 -0.03 -17.50 -2.11
C MET A 112 -0.52 -17.85 -0.71
N ILE A 113 -1.84 -18.05 -0.57
CA ILE A 113 -2.46 -18.48 0.68
C ILE A 113 -1.93 -19.87 1.08
N LYS A 114 -1.90 -20.83 0.16
CA LYS A 114 -1.35 -22.18 0.42
C LYS A 114 0.12 -22.13 0.84
N MET A 115 0.93 -21.32 0.17
CA MET A 115 2.35 -21.13 0.52
C MET A 115 2.51 -20.51 1.90
N ALA A 116 1.70 -19.50 2.26
CA ALA A 116 1.75 -18.86 3.57
C ALA A 116 1.31 -19.82 4.70
N LEU A 117 0.30 -20.64 4.44
CA LEU A 117 -0.16 -21.68 5.37
C LEU A 117 0.92 -22.76 5.59
N ALA A 118 1.54 -23.25 4.51
CA ALA A 118 2.61 -24.23 4.60
C ALA A 118 3.83 -23.68 5.36
N ASP A 119 4.26 -22.46 5.03
CA ASP A 119 5.33 -21.76 5.74
C ASP A 119 5.00 -21.56 7.23
N ARG A 120 3.77 -21.18 7.56
CA ARG A 120 3.32 -21.09 8.96
C ARG A 120 3.38 -22.46 9.65
N ALA A 121 2.85 -23.51 9.03
CA ALA A 121 2.80 -24.84 9.61
C ALA A 121 4.19 -25.42 9.90
N GLY A 122 5.20 -25.06 9.11
CA GLY A 122 6.59 -25.46 9.31
C GLY A 122 7.31 -24.74 10.46
N ARG A 123 6.67 -23.74 11.11
CA ARG A 123 7.30 -22.88 12.11
C ARG A 123 6.82 -23.18 13.54
N PRO A 124 7.72 -23.64 14.45
CA PRO A 124 7.36 -23.91 15.84
C PRO A 124 6.78 -22.69 16.58
N ASP A 125 7.29 -21.49 16.29
CA ASP A 125 6.85 -20.21 16.86
C ASP A 125 5.44 -19.79 16.41
N ALA A 126 4.99 -20.28 15.24
CA ALA A 126 3.69 -19.94 14.68
C ALA A 126 2.60 -20.98 14.98
N ARG A 127 2.92 -22.02 15.76
CA ARG A 127 2.02 -23.12 16.08
C ARG A 127 0.81 -22.69 16.91
N TYR A 128 0.97 -21.64 17.71
CA TYR A 128 -0.09 -21.07 18.53
C TYR A 128 -0.66 -19.81 17.87
N SER A 129 -1.99 -19.72 17.82
CA SER A 129 -2.73 -18.55 17.36
C SER A 129 -3.87 -18.27 18.33
N SER A 130 -4.41 -17.05 18.29
CA SER A 130 -5.60 -16.67 19.04
C SER A 130 -6.76 -16.32 18.12
N ILE A 131 -7.97 -16.55 18.63
CA ILE A 131 -9.22 -16.06 18.06
C ILE A 131 -9.98 -15.38 19.19
N THR A 132 -10.39 -14.14 18.99
CA THR A 132 -11.33 -13.46 19.89
C THR A 132 -12.72 -13.55 19.30
N ARG A 133 -13.71 -13.86 20.13
CA ARG A 133 -15.14 -13.92 19.77
C ARG A 133 -15.90 -12.97 20.68
N GLY A 134 -16.94 -12.33 20.17
CA GLY A 134 -17.85 -11.54 20.99
C GLY A 134 -19.23 -11.40 20.38
N SER A 135 -20.13 -10.75 21.10
CA SER A 135 -21.53 -10.55 20.72
C SER A 135 -21.72 -9.55 19.57
N THR A 136 -20.69 -8.79 19.23
CA THR A 136 -20.69 -7.79 18.14
C THR A 136 -19.51 -8.01 17.19
N ALA A 137 -19.67 -7.60 15.93
CA ALA A 137 -18.69 -7.86 14.88
C ALA A 137 -17.27 -7.34 15.22
N HIS A 138 -17.17 -6.16 15.84
CA HIS A 138 -15.88 -5.56 16.21
C HIS A 138 -15.15 -6.31 17.33
N LEU A 139 -15.76 -7.30 17.98
CA LEU A 139 -15.13 -8.17 18.97
C LEU A 139 -14.55 -9.45 18.36
N TRP A 140 -14.91 -9.76 17.11
CA TRP A 140 -14.30 -10.87 16.37
C TRP A 140 -12.91 -10.48 15.87
N TYR A 141 -11.95 -11.39 16.05
CA TYR A 141 -10.58 -11.22 15.56
C TYR A 141 -9.90 -12.56 15.35
N PHE A 142 -9.21 -12.70 14.22
CA PHE A 142 -8.52 -13.93 13.81
C PHE A 142 -7.04 -13.64 13.58
N LYS A 143 -6.19 -13.83 14.59
CA LYS A 143 -4.74 -13.56 14.48
C LYS A 143 -4.09 -14.34 13.35
N VAL A 144 -4.55 -15.56 13.10
CA VAL A 144 -4.04 -16.41 12.02
C VAL A 144 -4.20 -15.75 10.65
N ALA A 145 -5.26 -14.98 10.42
CA ALA A 145 -5.49 -14.30 9.15
C ALA A 145 -4.47 -13.17 8.94
N ASP A 146 -4.18 -12.39 9.98
CA ASP A 146 -3.15 -11.36 9.94
C ASP A 146 -1.78 -11.96 9.64
N ASP A 147 -1.41 -13.04 10.32
CA ASP A 147 -0.12 -13.70 10.12
C ASP A 147 0.03 -14.27 8.69
N ILE A 148 -1.06 -14.74 8.09
CA ILE A 148 -1.08 -15.19 6.69
C ILE A 148 -0.87 -14.00 5.75
N ILE A 149 -1.63 -12.92 5.94
CA ILE A 149 -1.53 -11.71 5.11
C ILE A 149 -0.13 -11.11 5.21
N ASP A 150 0.41 -10.99 6.42
CA ASP A 150 1.77 -10.50 6.68
C ASP A 150 2.80 -11.35 5.94
N SER A 151 2.72 -12.68 6.05
CA SER A 151 3.61 -13.60 5.33
C SER A 151 3.54 -13.40 3.80
N ILE A 152 2.34 -13.24 3.23
CA ILE A 152 2.20 -13.02 1.79
C ILE A 152 2.84 -11.69 1.39
N VAL A 153 2.51 -10.58 2.07
CA VAL A 153 3.06 -9.25 1.73
C VAL A 153 4.58 -9.23 1.89
N VAL A 154 5.06 -9.57 3.07
CA VAL A 154 6.48 -9.44 3.44
C VAL A 154 7.34 -10.49 2.74
N ARG A 155 6.94 -11.77 2.78
CA ARG A 155 7.81 -12.88 2.37
C ARG A 155 7.63 -13.25 0.92
N GLN A 156 6.43 -13.13 0.34
CA GLN A 156 6.15 -13.60 -1.01
C GLN A 156 6.11 -12.47 -2.05
N ILE A 157 5.64 -11.28 -1.66
CA ILE A 157 5.54 -10.12 -2.56
C ILE A 157 6.81 -9.26 -2.47
N TRP A 158 7.11 -8.72 -1.28
CA TRP A 158 8.31 -7.93 -1.04
C TRP A 158 9.58 -8.76 -0.93
N ASN A 159 9.43 -10.09 -0.84
CA ASN A 159 10.53 -11.06 -0.86
C ASN A 159 11.59 -10.80 0.23
N ILE A 160 11.16 -10.33 1.41
CA ILE A 160 12.05 -10.06 2.54
C ILE A 160 12.56 -11.41 3.07
N PRO A 161 13.88 -11.70 3.02
CA PRO A 161 14.43 -12.97 3.46
C PRO A 161 14.27 -13.21 4.97
N ARG A 162 14.09 -14.48 5.38
CA ARG A 162 13.92 -14.83 6.81
C ARG A 162 15.15 -14.56 7.67
N ASN A 163 16.34 -14.54 7.07
CA ASN A 163 17.59 -14.22 7.75
C ASN A 163 17.85 -12.71 7.88
N LYS A 164 16.97 -11.86 7.35
CA LYS A 164 17.06 -10.39 7.49
C LYS A 164 16.21 -9.90 8.66
N ASN A 165 16.56 -8.72 9.17
CA ASN A 165 15.74 -8.04 10.15
C ASN A 165 14.44 -7.57 9.48
N LEU A 166 13.36 -8.30 9.74
CA LEU A 166 12.05 -8.04 9.16
C LEU A 166 11.61 -6.58 9.32
N ARG A 167 11.79 -6.01 10.50
CA ARG A 167 11.31 -4.67 10.80
C ARG A 167 12.01 -3.62 9.93
N VAL A 168 13.33 -3.70 9.86
CA VAL A 168 14.14 -2.75 9.07
C VAL A 168 13.79 -2.84 7.59
N GLU A 169 13.71 -4.05 7.03
CA GLU A 169 13.40 -4.24 5.61
C GLU A 169 11.97 -3.81 5.27
N ALA A 170 11.00 -4.10 6.16
CA ALA A 170 9.62 -3.65 5.99
C ALA A 170 9.48 -2.13 6.12
N ASP A 171 10.25 -1.50 7.02
CA ASP A 171 10.28 -0.04 7.17
C ASP A 171 10.85 0.60 5.89
N HIS A 172 11.93 0.06 5.30
CA HIS A 172 12.44 0.54 4.01
C HIS A 172 11.40 0.46 2.88
N MET A 173 10.64 -0.64 2.80
CA MET A 173 9.55 -0.76 1.82
C MET A 173 8.42 0.24 2.10
N SER A 174 8.07 0.44 3.37
CA SER A 174 7.07 1.41 3.79
C SER A 174 7.48 2.85 3.46
N ASP A 175 8.74 3.22 3.71
CA ASP A 175 9.27 4.56 3.41
C ASP A 175 9.26 4.80 1.90
N ARG A 176 9.60 3.78 1.12
CA ARG A 176 9.56 3.86 -0.34
C ARG A 176 8.15 4.09 -0.87
N VAL A 177 7.18 3.32 -0.37
CA VAL A 177 5.75 3.52 -0.68
C VAL A 177 5.30 4.92 -0.28
N HIS A 178 5.68 5.36 0.92
CA HIS A 178 5.28 6.66 1.45
C HIS A 178 5.81 7.79 0.56
N GLN A 179 7.06 7.69 0.09
CA GLN A 179 7.63 8.68 -0.81
C GLN A 179 6.85 8.79 -2.14
N ILE A 180 6.43 7.66 -2.72
CA ILE A 180 5.60 7.66 -3.94
C ILE A 180 4.23 8.31 -3.67
N PHE A 181 3.63 8.01 -2.51
CA PHE A 181 2.40 8.66 -2.07
C PHE A 181 2.57 10.18 -1.92
N ILE A 182 3.68 10.65 -1.33
CA ILE A 182 3.94 12.09 -1.18
C ILE A 182 4.07 12.76 -2.55
N TRP A 183 4.84 12.20 -3.48
CA TRP A 183 4.92 12.74 -4.85
C TRP A 183 3.55 12.80 -5.52
N PHE A 184 2.73 11.75 -5.34
CA PHE A 184 1.38 11.72 -5.89
C PHE A 184 0.48 12.81 -5.30
N MET A 185 0.52 13.02 -3.99
CA MET A 185 -0.30 14.02 -3.32
C MET A 185 0.17 15.45 -3.63
N ASP A 186 1.47 15.69 -3.59
CA ASP A 186 2.09 16.98 -3.95
C ASP A 186 1.68 17.36 -5.38
N PHE A 187 1.88 16.45 -6.34
CA PHE A 187 1.47 16.68 -7.72
C PHE A 187 -0.03 16.96 -7.84
N SER A 188 -0.85 16.07 -7.26
CA SER A 188 -2.30 16.12 -7.45
C SER A 188 -2.89 17.43 -6.91
N GLY A 189 -2.42 17.90 -5.76
CA GLY A 189 -2.97 19.09 -5.10
C GLY A 189 -2.90 20.33 -5.98
N GLU A 190 -1.71 20.65 -6.48
CA GLU A 190 -1.53 21.83 -7.34
C GLU A 190 -2.10 21.60 -8.75
N PHE A 191 -1.92 20.40 -9.34
CA PHE A 191 -2.45 20.13 -10.67
C PHE A 191 -3.98 20.30 -10.72
N ILE A 192 -4.71 19.80 -9.71
CA ILE A 192 -6.16 19.97 -9.59
C ILE A 192 -6.50 21.46 -9.44
N TRP A 193 -5.75 22.20 -8.64
CA TRP A 193 -5.94 23.64 -8.49
C TRP A 193 -5.81 24.37 -9.83
N LYS A 194 -4.71 24.13 -10.57
CA LYS A 194 -4.49 24.71 -11.91
C LYS A 194 -5.50 24.28 -12.96
N TYR A 195 -6.00 23.05 -12.87
CA TYR A 195 -7.06 22.57 -13.74
C TYR A 195 -8.39 23.28 -13.48
N CYS A 196 -8.72 23.55 -12.20
CA CYS A 196 -9.95 24.25 -11.82
C CYS A 196 -9.88 25.78 -11.94
N GLU A 197 -8.68 26.38 -12.01
CA GLU A 197 -8.47 27.80 -12.36
C GLU A 197 -8.79 28.10 -13.83
N GLY A 198 -8.97 27.06 -14.65
CA GLY A 198 -9.30 27.16 -16.08
C GLY A 198 -10.59 27.93 -16.38
#